data_AF-A0A1C2HBL0-F1
#
_entry.id   AF-A0A1C2HBL0-F1
#
_cell.length_a   1.000
_cell.length_b   1.000
_cell.length_c   1.000
_cell.angle_alpha   90.00
_cell.angle_beta   90.00
_cell.angle_gamma   90.00
#
_symmetry.space_group_name_H-M   'P 1'
#
loop_
_entity.id
_entity.type
_entity.pdbx_description
1 polymer ?
#
loop_
_entity_poly.entity_id
_entity_poly.type
_entity_poly.pdbx_seq_one_letter_code
_entity_poly.pdbx_strand_id
1 'polypeptide(L)'
;MAQIGSYHRKTTGRATRLRLVMCFSGMALLITACAAPHQSAVAHKQVPAGYAIAQSPQDGLLVARQGTAFGFDEGAEAKRAANDYCGAAGVASGTEDHYRAGAWIYPRGCA
;
A
#
# COMPACT_ATOMS: atom_id res chain seq x y z
N MET A 1 -26.33 -21.52 -31.48
CA MET A 1 -25.40 -20.40 -31.27
C MET A 1 -24.86 -20.54 -29.85
N ALA A 2 -23.67 -21.11 -29.67
CA ALA A 2 -23.10 -21.42 -28.36
C ALA A 2 -21.71 -20.77 -28.25
N GLN A 3 -21.56 -19.79 -27.35
CA GLN A 3 -20.29 -19.14 -27.03
C GLN A 3 -19.58 -19.92 -25.94
N ILE A 4 -18.44 -20.51 -26.29
CA ILE A 4 -17.50 -21.19 -25.41
C ILE A 4 -16.52 -20.11 -24.93
N GLY A 5 -16.70 -19.63 -23.70
CA GLY A 5 -15.82 -18.64 -23.08
C GLY A 5 -14.54 -19.29 -22.54
N SER A 6 -13.51 -19.37 -23.37
CA SER A 6 -12.17 -19.81 -22.97
C SER A 6 -11.49 -18.75 -22.10
N TYR A 7 -11.36 -19.00 -20.80
CA TYR A 7 -10.50 -18.23 -19.90
C TYR A 7 -9.02 -18.53 -20.18
N HIS A 8 -8.38 -17.72 -21.02
CA HIS A 8 -6.93 -17.73 -21.16
C HIS A 8 -6.28 -17.03 -19.95
N ARG A 9 -5.89 -17.83 -18.96
CA ARG A 9 -4.86 -17.48 -17.98
C ARG A 9 -3.51 -17.47 -18.72
N LYS A 10 -2.99 -16.29 -19.06
CA LYS A 10 -1.60 -16.12 -19.54
C LYS A 10 -0.77 -15.43 -18.45
N THR A 11 -0.24 -16.27 -17.57
CA THR A 11 1.00 -16.00 -16.85
C THR A 11 2.15 -15.78 -17.83
N THR A 12 3.28 -15.26 -17.34
CA THR A 12 4.60 -15.10 -17.98
C THR A 12 4.78 -13.95 -18.97
N GLY A 13 5.59 -12.97 -18.57
CA GLY A 13 6.10 -11.93 -19.45
C GLY A 13 7.02 -10.88 -18.80
N ARG A 14 7.63 -11.15 -17.63
CA ARG A 14 8.73 -10.30 -17.16
C ARG A 14 9.99 -10.73 -17.90
N ALA A 15 10.22 -10.08 -19.04
CA ALA A 15 11.39 -10.27 -19.88
C ALA A 15 12.65 -9.87 -19.09
N THR A 16 13.21 -10.84 -18.37
CA THR A 16 14.58 -10.80 -17.83
C THR A 16 15.53 -10.74 -19.01
N ARG A 17 15.94 -9.53 -19.39
CA ARG A 17 17.08 -9.33 -20.29
C ARG A 17 18.36 -9.68 -19.53
N LEU A 18 18.65 -10.98 -19.43
CA LEU A 18 19.91 -11.51 -18.96
C LEU A 18 20.94 -11.32 -20.09
N ARG A 19 21.58 -10.14 -20.14
CA ARG A 19 22.76 -9.93 -20.98
C ARG A 19 24.00 -10.35 -20.19
N LEU A 20 24.43 -11.56 -20.49
CA LEU A 20 25.82 -12.00 -20.66
C LEU A 20 26.86 -11.38 -19.70
N VAL A 21 27.26 -12.18 -18.71
CA VAL A 21 28.49 -11.99 -17.93
C VAL A 21 29.68 -12.18 -18.87
N MET A 22 30.43 -11.10 -19.13
CA MET A 22 31.68 -11.12 -19.87
C MET A 22 32.83 -11.00 -18.86
N CYS A 23 33.57 -12.10 -18.65
CA CYS A 23 34.79 -12.13 -17.85
C CYS A 23 35.87 -11.25 -18.49
N PHE A 24 36.20 -10.12 -17.86
CA PHE A 24 37.41 -9.35 -18.16
C PHE A 24 38.42 -9.53 -17.01
N SER A 25 39.35 -10.47 -17.19
CA SER A 25 40.60 -10.54 -16.44
C SER A 25 41.52 -9.42 -16.92
N GLY A 26 41.61 -8.33 -16.17
CA GLY A 26 42.49 -7.21 -16.51
C GLY A 26 42.49 -6.15 -15.41
N MET A 27 43.63 -6.04 -14.75
CA MET A 27 43.94 -5.12 -13.66
C MET A 27 43.73 -3.64 -14.06
N ALA A 28 42.78 -2.96 -13.44
CA ALA A 28 42.72 -1.48 -13.36
C ALA A 28 41.96 -1.06 -12.10
N LEU A 29 42.67 -0.38 -11.19
CA LEU A 29 42.12 0.36 -10.06
C LEU A 29 41.19 1.46 -10.57
N LEU A 30 39.87 1.23 -10.48
CA LEU A 30 38.88 2.30 -10.53
C LEU A 30 37.93 2.12 -9.36
N ILE A 31 37.97 3.10 -8.47
CA ILE A 31 37.17 3.22 -7.27
C ILE A 31 35.71 3.29 -7.72
N THR A 32 35.06 2.13 -7.81
CA THR A 32 33.64 2.05 -8.11
C THR A 32 32.93 2.50 -6.86
N ALA A 33 32.57 3.77 -6.83
CA ALA A 33 31.61 4.30 -5.87
C ALA A 33 30.38 3.38 -5.94
N CYS A 34 30.16 2.61 -4.89
CA CYS A 34 28.97 1.81 -4.72
C CYS A 34 27.82 2.80 -4.53
N ALA A 35 27.25 3.29 -5.63
CA ALA A 35 25.97 3.97 -5.61
C ALA A 35 24.92 2.88 -5.34
N ALA A 36 24.83 2.47 -4.07
CA ALA A 36 23.70 1.70 -3.60
C ALA A 36 22.45 2.51 -3.94
N PRO A 37 21.43 1.90 -4.59
CA PRO A 37 20.16 2.59 -4.75
C PRO A 37 19.69 2.98 -3.36
N HIS A 38 19.69 4.29 -3.10
CA HIS A 38 19.10 4.89 -1.91
C HIS A 38 17.59 4.64 -2.05
N GLN A 39 17.17 3.45 -1.62
CA GLN A 39 15.78 3.18 -1.34
C GLN A 39 15.48 4.04 -0.14
N SER A 40 15.05 5.29 -0.37
CA SER A 40 14.48 6.12 0.67
C SER A 40 13.45 5.24 1.37
N ALA A 41 13.76 4.83 2.60
CA ALA A 41 12.84 4.06 3.40
C ALA A 41 11.65 4.96 3.64
N VAL A 42 10.61 4.81 2.82
CA VAL A 42 9.32 5.40 3.10
C VAL A 42 8.93 4.78 4.43
N ALA A 43 8.97 5.56 5.50
CA ALA A 43 8.66 5.08 6.82
C ALA A 43 7.23 4.52 6.76
N HIS A 44 7.11 3.19 6.77
CA HIS A 44 5.81 2.55 6.78
C HIS A 44 5.19 2.82 8.14
N LYS A 45 4.14 3.65 8.20
CA LYS A 45 3.34 3.81 9.41
C LYS A 45 2.85 2.43 9.85
N GLN A 46 3.09 2.09 11.11
CA GLN A 46 2.67 0.82 11.70
C GLN A 46 1.13 0.78 11.73
N VAL A 47 0.55 -0.26 11.14
CA VAL A 47 -0.90 -0.48 11.21
C VAL A 47 -1.25 -1.04 12.61
N PRO A 48 -2.22 -0.46 13.33
CA PRO A 48 -2.68 -1.00 14.61
C PRO A 48 -3.19 -2.45 14.48
N ALA A 49 -2.93 -3.27 15.50
CA ALA A 49 -3.34 -4.67 15.49
C ALA A 49 -4.86 -4.82 15.36
N GLY A 50 -5.32 -5.78 14.56
CA GLY A 50 -6.76 -6.00 14.33
C GLY A 50 -7.38 -5.05 13.31
N TYR A 51 -6.60 -4.16 12.67
CA TYR A 51 -7.09 -3.26 11.63
C TYR A 51 -6.32 -3.45 10.31
N ALA A 52 -6.99 -3.15 9.21
CA ALA A 52 -6.41 -3.03 7.89
C ALA A 52 -6.60 -1.59 7.43
N ILE A 53 -5.49 -0.91 7.17
CA ILE A 53 -5.49 0.51 6.81
C ILE A 53 -4.79 0.67 5.46
N ALA A 54 -5.44 1.39 4.55
CA ALA A 54 -4.91 1.70 3.24
C ALA A 54 -4.94 3.22 3.01
N GLN A 55 -3.86 3.76 2.44
CA GLN A 55 -3.85 5.12 1.91
C GLN A 55 -4.08 5.06 0.40
N SER A 56 -5.06 5.81 -0.08
CA SER A 56 -5.45 5.96 -1.47
C SER A 56 -5.36 7.43 -1.87
N PRO A 57 -4.70 7.79 -2.98
CA PRO A 57 -4.73 9.16 -3.51
C PRO A 57 -6.15 9.65 -3.83
N GLN A 58 -7.08 8.74 -4.10
CA GLN A 58 -8.46 9.05 -4.50
C GLN A 58 -9.41 9.16 -3.30
N ASP A 59 -9.25 8.30 -2.30
CA ASP A 59 -10.20 8.17 -1.18
C ASP A 59 -9.60 8.60 0.17
N GLY A 60 -8.32 9.00 0.22
CA GLY A 60 -7.64 9.34 1.46
C GLY A 60 -7.27 8.10 2.27
N LEU A 61 -7.66 8.07 3.54
CA LEU A 61 -7.37 6.96 4.46
C LEU A 61 -8.58 6.05 4.62
N LEU A 62 -8.44 4.79 4.25
CA LEU A 62 -9.46 3.75 4.47
C LEU A 62 -9.08 2.91 5.68
N VAL A 63 -10.04 2.67 6.57
CA VAL A 63 -9.87 1.87 7.79
C VAL A 63 -10.93 0.77 7.82
N ALA A 64 -10.46 -0.47 7.84
CA ALA A 64 -11.27 -1.67 8.03
C ALA A 64 -10.81 -2.44 9.27
N ARG A 65 -11.71 -3.21 9.87
CA ARG A 65 -11.38 -4.16 10.94
C ARG A 65 -11.00 -5.51 10.32
N GLN A 66 -9.97 -6.15 10.85
CA GLN A 66 -9.64 -7.53 10.51
C GLN A 66 -10.69 -8.46 11.15
N GLY A 67 -11.32 -9.32 10.35
CA GLY A 67 -12.42 -10.17 10.80
C GLY A 67 -13.77 -9.56 10.46
N THR A 68 -14.60 -9.28 11.48
CA THR A 68 -15.92 -8.68 11.27
C THR A 68 -15.78 -7.24 10.78
N ALA A 69 -16.31 -6.97 9.59
CA ALA A 69 -16.32 -5.64 9.00
C ALA A 69 -17.07 -4.63 9.89
N PHE A 70 -16.70 -3.35 9.77
CA PHE A 70 -17.38 -2.30 10.52
C PHE A 70 -18.85 -2.16 10.11
N GLY A 71 -19.69 -1.79 11.07
CA GLY A 71 -21.00 -1.19 10.85
C GLY A 71 -20.92 0.30 10.56
N PHE A 72 -22.02 0.83 10.00
CA PHE A 72 -22.21 2.27 9.79
C PHE A 72 -22.26 3.06 11.11
N ASP A 73 -22.61 2.43 12.22
CA ASP A 73 -22.65 3.01 13.56
C ASP A 73 -21.29 2.96 14.27
N GLU A 74 -20.32 2.19 13.76
CA GLU A 74 -19.02 1.97 14.40
C GLU A 74 -17.95 3.02 14.02
N GLY A 75 -18.34 4.18 13.48
CA GLY A 75 -17.40 5.21 13.02
C GLY A 75 -16.49 5.78 14.11
N ALA A 76 -16.96 5.78 15.36
CA ALA A 76 -16.14 6.18 16.50
C ALA A 76 -14.97 5.20 16.74
N GLU A 77 -15.16 3.90 16.52
CA GLU A 77 -14.06 2.94 16.63
C GLU A 77 -13.09 3.06 15.48
N ALA A 78 -13.59 3.11 14.24
CA ALA A 78 -12.72 3.29 13.09
C ALA A 78 -11.88 4.56 13.22
N LYS A 79 -12.43 5.64 13.80
CA LYS A 79 -11.70 6.89 14.04
C LYS A 79 -10.60 6.73 15.08
N ARG A 80 -10.79 5.90 16.12
CA ARG A 80 -9.72 5.56 17.07
C ARG A 80 -8.57 4.85 16.37
N ALA A 81 -8.87 3.82 15.57
CA ALA A 81 -7.85 3.11 14.79
C ALA A 81 -7.13 4.04 13.79
N ALA A 82 -7.86 4.97 13.16
CA ALA A 82 -7.29 5.98 12.28
C ALA A 82 -6.33 6.93 13.03
N ASN A 83 -6.71 7.39 14.22
CA ASN A 83 -5.86 8.23 15.07
C ASN A 83 -4.59 7.49 15.50
N ASP A 84 -4.71 6.24 15.94
CA ASP A 84 -3.57 5.42 16.33
C ASP A 84 -2.57 5.26 15.18
N TYR A 85 -3.07 5.07 13.96
CA TYR A 85 -2.25 5.03 12.75
C TYR A 85 -1.65 6.40 12.40
N CYS A 86 -2.43 7.48 12.51
CA CYS A 86 -1.97 8.82 12.19
C CYS A 86 -0.99 9.41 13.23
N GLY A 87 -0.96 8.87 14.45
CA GLY A 87 -0.07 9.28 15.51
C GLY A 87 -0.44 10.65 16.08
N ALA A 88 0.54 11.42 16.53
CA ALA A 88 0.33 12.68 17.25
C ALA A 88 -0.52 13.72 16.49
N ALA A 89 -0.47 13.72 15.16
CA ALA A 89 -1.30 14.63 14.34
C ALA A 89 -2.78 14.20 14.31
N GLY A 90 -3.06 12.92 14.47
CA GLY A 90 -4.41 12.36 14.36
C GLY A 90 -4.94 12.31 12.92
N VAL A 91 -6.12 11.75 12.75
CA VAL A 91 -6.83 11.71 11.46
C VAL A 91 -7.52 13.05 11.21
N ALA A 92 -7.43 13.56 9.99
CA ALA A 92 -8.14 14.75 9.52
C ALA A 92 -9.62 14.44 9.24
N SER A 93 -10.35 14.05 10.29
CA SER A 93 -11.77 13.71 10.23
C SER A 93 -12.66 14.95 9.98
N GLY A 94 -13.68 14.83 9.14
CA GLY A 94 -14.56 15.93 8.73
C GLY A 94 -15.96 15.47 8.30
N THR A 95 -16.73 16.38 7.69
CA THR A 95 -18.08 16.10 7.19
C THR A 95 -18.12 15.13 6.02
N GLU A 96 -16.99 14.94 5.34
CA GLU A 96 -16.84 14.05 4.19
C GLU A 96 -16.49 12.61 4.59
N ASP A 97 -16.25 12.37 5.89
CA ASP A 97 -16.01 11.03 6.41
C ASP A 97 -17.24 10.16 6.17
N HIS A 98 -17.04 8.98 5.60
CA HIS A 98 -18.16 8.13 5.26
C HIS A 98 -17.81 6.64 5.35
N TYR A 99 -18.84 5.87 5.67
CA TYR A 99 -18.78 4.42 5.63
C TYR A 99 -19.05 3.92 4.21
N ARG A 100 -18.26 2.94 3.76
CA ARG A 100 -18.47 2.24 2.50
C ARG A 100 -17.99 0.80 2.62
N ALA A 101 -18.87 -0.14 2.31
CA ALA A 101 -18.54 -1.56 2.12
C ALA A 101 -17.69 -2.19 3.25
N GLY A 102 -18.04 -1.93 4.51
CA GLY A 102 -17.34 -2.51 5.67
C GLY A 102 -16.15 -1.71 6.18
N ALA A 103 -15.85 -0.56 5.57
CA ALA A 103 -14.75 0.30 5.93
C ALA A 103 -15.22 1.75 6.14
N TRP A 104 -14.48 2.47 6.98
CA TRP A 104 -14.60 3.90 7.14
C TRP A 104 -13.53 4.61 6.31
N ILE A 105 -13.94 5.64 5.59
CA ILE A 105 -13.11 6.41 4.68
C ILE A 105 -12.97 7.82 5.27
N TYR A 106 -11.73 8.28 5.40
CA TYR A 106 -11.35 9.62 5.84
C TYR A 106 -10.65 10.33 4.66
N PRO A 107 -11.38 11.08 3.82
CA PRO A 107 -10.84 11.61 2.56
C PRO A 107 -9.64 12.53 2.71
N ARG A 108 -9.56 13.25 3.83
CA ARG A 108 -8.45 14.17 4.11
C ARG A 108 -7.22 13.47 4.71
N GLY A 109 -7.30 12.18 5.01
CA GLY A 109 -6.19 11.39 5.52
C GLY A 109 -5.76 11.75 6.94
N CYS A 110 -4.45 11.69 7.20
CA CYS A 110 -3.88 12.18 8.47
C CYS A 110 -3.69 13.70 8.42
N ALA A 111 -3.81 14.38 9.56
CA ALA A 111 -3.64 15.82 9.68
C ALA A 111 -2.17 16.28 9.56
#